data_AF-A0A842SLZ6-F1
#
_entry.id   AF-A0A842SLZ6-F1
#
_cell.length_a   1.000
_cell.length_b   1.000
_cell.length_c   1.000
_cell.angle_alpha   90.00
_cell.angle_beta   90.00
_cell.angle_gamma   90.00
#
_symmetry.space_group_name_H-M   'P 1'
#
loop_
_entity.id
_entity.type
_entity.pdbx_description
1 polymer ?
#
loop_
_entity_poly.entity_id
_entity_poly.type
_entity_poly.pdbx_seq_one_letter_code
_entity_poly.pdbx_strand_id
1 'polypeptide(L)'
;MSEPFIGEIRIVAFDYAPRGFALCEGQLLQISQHQALFSLLGTTYGGDGRTTFALPDLKESFPQKNRERTAQTRKQSQKGIRYVIALEGLFPSRT
;
A
#
# COMPACT_ATOMS: atom_id res chain seq x y z
N MET A 1 21.16 1.07 9.95
CA MET A 1 20.38 1.46 8.76
C MET A 1 19.16 2.19 9.27
N SER A 2 18.64 3.23 8.61
CA SER A 2 17.44 3.92 9.09
C SER A 2 16.26 2.95 9.18
N GLU A 3 15.78 2.67 10.39
CA GLU A 3 14.48 2.03 10.58
C GLU A 3 13.42 2.86 9.85
N PRO A 4 12.58 2.26 8.98
CA PRO A 4 11.48 2.97 8.35
C PRO A 4 10.47 3.41 9.42
N PHE A 5 9.79 4.53 9.21
CA PHE A 5 8.65 4.88 10.04
C PHE A 5 7.44 4.03 9.68
N ILE A 6 6.66 3.61 10.66
CA ILE A 6 5.39 2.90 10.39
C ILE A 6 4.43 3.85 9.67
N GLY A 7 3.74 3.34 8.64
CA GLY A 7 2.89 4.16 7.76
C GLY A 7 3.65 4.95 6.69
N GLU A 8 4.97 4.81 6.59
CA GLU A 8 5.74 5.45 5.52
C GLU A 8 5.40 4.83 4.15
N ILE A 9 5.02 5.67 3.19
CA ILE A 9 4.69 5.26 1.83
C ILE A 9 5.93 5.42 0.95
N ARG A 10 6.40 4.32 0.38
CA ARG A 10 7.54 4.28 -0.55
C ARG A 10 7.09 3.87 -1.94
N ILE A 11 7.77 4.44 -2.92
CA ILE A 11 7.62 4.10 -4.32
C ILE A 11 8.59 2.97 -4.63
N VAL A 12 8.08 1.88 -5.19
CA VAL A 12 8.88 0.70 -5.57
C VAL A 12 8.67 0.34 -7.04
N ALA A 13 9.73 -0.13 -7.68
CA ALA A 13 9.71 -0.57 -9.08
C ALA A 13 9.46 -2.09 -9.23
N PHE A 14 9.25 -2.78 -8.12
CA PHE A 14 8.96 -4.21 -8.04
C PHE A 14 7.48 -4.46 -7.73
N ASP A 15 6.96 -5.59 -8.18
CA ASP A 15 5.54 -5.96 -8.08
C ASP A 15 5.19 -6.70 -6.78
N TYR A 16 6.12 -6.77 -5.82
CA TYR A 16 5.93 -7.47 -4.56
C TYR A 16 6.19 -6.55 -3.36
N ALA A 17 5.46 -6.79 -2.27
CA ALA A 17 5.74 -6.15 -0.99
C ALA A 17 6.87 -6.92 -0.26
N PRO A 18 8.01 -6.30 0.07
CA PRO A 18 9.01 -6.92 0.94
C PRO A 18 8.44 -7.13 2.36
N ARG A 19 9.08 -7.97 3.18
CA ARG A 19 8.65 -8.20 4.58
C ARG A 19 8.62 -6.89 5.35
N GLY A 20 7.60 -6.70 6.18
CA GLY A 20 7.35 -5.45 6.89
C GLY A 20 6.72 -4.35 6.03
N PHE A 21 6.41 -4.63 4.76
CA PHE A 21 5.69 -3.73 3.86
C PHE A 21 4.45 -4.40 3.28
N ALA A 22 3.48 -3.59 2.88
CA ALA A 22 2.28 -3.99 2.16
C ALA A 22 2.09 -3.12 0.93
N LEU A 23 1.51 -3.68 -0.13
CA LEU A 23 1.09 -2.89 -1.28
C LEU A 23 -0.14 -2.04 -0.92
N CYS A 24 -0.13 -0.77 -1.36
CA CYS A 24 -1.25 0.17 -1.19
C CYS A 24 -2.30 -0.04 -2.29
N GLU A 25 -3.07 -1.12 -2.14
CA GLU A 25 -3.98 -1.65 -3.16
C GLU A 25 -5.39 -1.91 -2.60
N GLY A 26 -5.78 -1.25 -1.51
CA GLY A 26 -7.09 -1.47 -0.88
C GLY A 26 -7.23 -2.78 -0.09
N GLN A 27 -6.13 -3.51 0.17
CA GLN A 27 -6.21 -4.79 0.89
C GLN A 27 -6.62 -4.63 2.35
N LEU A 28 -7.38 -5.59 2.86
CA LEU A 28 -7.82 -5.66 4.25
C LEU A 28 -6.76 -6.35 5.12
N LEU A 29 -6.33 -5.68 6.19
CA LEU A 29 -5.38 -6.19 7.17
C LEU A 29 -6.03 -6.28 8.55
N GLN A 30 -5.54 -7.21 9.37
CA GLN A 30 -6.02 -7.36 10.74
C GLN A 30 -5.43 -6.28 11.66
N ILE A 31 -6.32 -5.58 12.36
CA ILE A 31 -5.94 -4.54 13.34
C ILE A 31 -5.09 -5.15 14.45
N SER A 32 -5.42 -6.36 14.92
CA SER A 32 -4.68 -7.03 16.01
C SER A 32 -3.19 -7.23 15.71
N GLN A 33 -2.81 -7.34 14.44
CA GLN A 33 -1.42 -7.52 14.03
C GLN A 33 -0.73 -6.19 13.68
N HIS A 34 -1.50 -5.16 13.32
CA HIS A 34 -0.97 -3.86 12.86
C HIS A 34 -1.61 -2.68 13.60
N GLN A 35 -1.71 -2.80 14.93
CA GLN A 35 -2.36 -1.78 15.77
C GLN A 35 -1.73 -0.40 15.60
N ALA A 36 -0.40 -0.34 15.52
CA ALA A 36 0.34 0.91 15.37
C ALA A 36 0.06 1.58 14.00
N LEU A 37 -0.09 0.80 12.93
CA LEU A 37 -0.48 1.33 11.62
C LEU A 37 -1.95 1.78 11.61
N PHE A 38 -2.84 1.01 12.26
CA PHE A 38 -4.25 1.37 12.42
C PHE A 38 -4.42 2.68 13.19
N SER A 39 -3.61 2.95 14.22
CA SER A 39 -3.63 4.23 14.93
C SER A 39 -3.29 5.43 14.03
N LEU A 40 -2.57 5.22 12.92
CA LEU A 40 -2.24 6.28 11.96
C LEU A 40 -3.30 6.42 10.86
N LEU A 41 -3.74 5.32 10.26
CA LEU A 41 -4.67 5.33 9.11
C LEU A 41 -6.15 5.38 9.53
N GLY A 42 -6.48 4.78 10.67
CA GLY A 42 -7.84 4.51 11.11
C GLY A 42 -8.61 3.62 10.14
N THR A 43 -9.91 3.90 9.99
CA THR A 43 -10.82 3.21 9.06
C THR A 43 -11.06 4.02 7.78
N THR A 44 -10.22 5.01 7.51
CA THR A 44 -10.41 5.98 6.42
C THR A 44 -10.56 5.33 5.06
N TYR A 45 -9.87 4.22 4.84
CA TYR A 45 -9.84 3.49 3.57
C TYR A 45 -10.79 2.28 3.54
N GLY A 46 -11.55 2.04 4.63
CA GLY A 46 -12.47 0.92 4.78
C GLY A 46 -12.08 -0.10 5.86
N GLY A 47 -12.80 -1.22 5.87
CA GLY A 47 -12.73 -2.24 6.92
C GLY A 47 -13.74 -2.01 8.04
N ASP A 48 -13.85 -2.97 8.96
CA ASP A 48 -14.82 -2.96 10.06
C ASP A 48 -14.40 -2.07 11.24
N GLY A 49 -13.15 -1.58 11.27
CA GLY A 49 -12.62 -0.73 12.35
C GLY A 49 -12.51 -1.38 13.72
N ARG A 50 -12.95 -2.63 13.83
CA ARG A 50 -12.89 -3.45 15.05
C ARG A 50 -11.88 -4.59 14.90
N THR A 51 -11.92 -5.27 13.76
CA THR A 51 -11.09 -6.45 13.48
C THR A 51 -10.16 -6.21 12.30
N THR A 52 -10.64 -5.50 11.29
CA THR A 52 -9.92 -5.22 10.04
C THR A 52 -9.92 -3.74 9.70
N PHE A 53 -8.89 -3.32 8.99
CA PHE A 53 -8.80 -2.02 8.34
C PHE A 53 -8.28 -2.20 6.93
N ALA A 54 -8.71 -1.35 6.01
CA ALA A 54 -8.21 -1.35 4.65
C ALA A 54 -7.01 -0.41 4.50
N LEU A 55 -6.10 -0.77 3.59
CA LEU A 55 -5.04 0.12 3.14
C LEU A 55 -5.53 1.10 2.08
N PRO A 56 -4.86 2.25 1.90
CA PRO A 56 -5.13 3.13 0.76
C PRO A 56 -4.95 2.38 -0.56
N ASP A 57 -5.89 2.55 -1.50
CA ASP A 57 -5.66 2.19 -2.90
C ASP A 57 -4.98 3.38 -3.60
N LEU A 58 -3.71 3.21 -3.95
CA LEU A 58 -2.94 4.20 -4.70
C LEU A 58 -2.75 3.80 -6.16
N LYS A 59 -3.46 2.75 -6.59
CA LYS A 59 -3.40 2.23 -7.96
C LYS A 59 -4.12 3.17 -8.93
N GLU A 60 -5.22 3.78 -8.48
CA GLU A 60 -6.03 4.71 -9.28
C GLU A 60 -5.40 6.10 -9.51
N SER A 61 -4.35 6.48 -8.77
CA SER A 61 -3.68 7.77 -9.01
C SER A 61 -2.78 7.80 -10.24
N PHE A 62 -2.49 6.64 -10.86
CA PHE A 62 -1.84 6.62 -12.16
C PHE A 62 -2.89 6.70 -13.27
N PRO A 63 -2.94 7.79 -14.08
CA PRO A 63 -3.80 7.82 -15.24
C PRO A 63 -3.38 6.68 -16.18
N GLN A 64 -4.17 5.61 -16.19
CA GLN A 64 -4.11 4.62 -17.26
C GLN A 64 -4.57 5.36 -18.50
N LYS A 65 -3.59 5.89 -19.24
CA LYS A 65 -3.78 6.52 -20.54
C LYS A 65 -4.67 5.58 -21.36
N ASN A 66 -5.91 6.00 -21.56
CA ASN A 66 -6.92 5.42 -22.43
C ASN A 66 -6.37 5.30 -23.85
N ARG A 67 -5.52 4.30 -24.11
CA ARG A 67 -5.08 3.93 -25.44
C ARG A 67 -6.03 2.87 -25.95
N GLU A 68 -6.80 3.29 -26.94
CA GLU A 68 -7.80 2.52 -27.63
C GLU A 68 -7.26 1.18 -28.14
N ARG A 69 -8.16 0.20 -28.10
CA ARG A 69 -8.00 -1.22 -28.33
C ARG A 69 -7.24 -1.55 -29.63
N THR A 70 -6.15 -2.30 -29.54
CA THR A 70 -5.73 -3.23 -30.60
C THR A 70 -5.32 -4.55 -29.95
N ALA A 71 -6.04 -5.61 -30.32
CA ALA A 71 -6.22 -6.84 -29.56
C ALA A 71 -5.02 -7.80 -29.49
N GLN A 72 -3.80 -7.40 -29.85
CA GLN A 72 -2.67 -8.32 -29.96
C GLN A 72 -1.32 -7.67 -29.61
N THR A 73 -1.06 -7.45 -28.32
CA THR A 73 0.30 -7.48 -27.77
C THR A 73 0.24 -8.05 -26.35
N ARG A 74 0.31 -9.38 -26.31
CA ARG A 74 1.05 -10.23 -25.35
C ARG A 74 1.57 -9.53 -24.10
N LYS A 75 1.11 -9.96 -22.92
CA LYS A 75 1.89 -10.20 -21.68
C LYS A 75 3.20 -9.41 -21.51
N GLN A 76 3.18 -8.09 -21.62
CA GLN A 76 4.39 -7.27 -21.50
C GLN A 76 4.16 -6.21 -20.43
N SER A 77 4.62 -6.55 -19.22
CA SER A 77 4.95 -5.59 -18.17
C SER A 77 3.86 -4.59 -17.81
N GLN A 78 2.91 -4.99 -16.97
CA GLN A 78 2.51 -4.12 -15.85
C GLN A 78 3.68 -4.01 -14.85
N LYS A 79 4.88 -3.68 -15.32
CA LYS A 79 6.03 -3.31 -14.48
C LYS A 79 5.88 -1.83 -14.17
N GLY A 80 4.71 -1.50 -13.62
CA GLY A 80 4.35 -0.16 -13.18
C GLY A 80 5.00 0.11 -11.84
N ILE A 81 5.31 1.36 -11.61
CA ILE A 81 5.71 1.84 -10.30
C ILE A 81 4.56 1.54 -9.33
N ARG A 82 4.85 0.86 -8.22
CA ARG A 82 3.90 0.51 -7.16
C ARG A 82 4.18 1.33 -5.90
N TYR A 83 3.16 1.49 -5.07
CA TYR A 83 3.29 2.07 -3.74
C TYR A 83 3.24 0.97 -2.69
N VAL A 84 4.18 1.02 -1.75
CA VAL A 84 4.17 0.17 -0.56
C VAL A 84 4.13 1.03 0.69
N ILE A 85 3.45 0.54 1.72
CA ILE A 85 3.37 1.15 3.04
C ILE A 85 4.11 0.27 4.05
N ALA A 86 4.88 0.89 4.93
CA ALA A 86 5.54 0.19 6.04
C ALA A 86 4.49 -0.25 7.08
N LEU A 87 4.38 -1.57 7.26
CA LEU A 87 3.53 -2.20 8.28
C LEU A 87 4.19 -2.25 9.65
N GLU A 88 5.52 -2.23 9.66
CA GLU A 88 6.35 -2.35 10.85
C GLU A 88 7.47 -1.30 10.75
N GLY A 89 7.80 -0.67 11.87
CA GLY A 89 8.76 0.43 11.89
C GLY A 89 8.69 1.28 13.14
N LEU A 90 9.47 2.36 13.14
CA LEU A 90 9.49 3.32 14.23
C LEU A 90 8.17 4.11 14.22
N PHE A 91 7.46 4.17 15.35
CA PHE A 91 6.24 4.96 15.44
C PHE A 91 6.61 6.45 15.34
N PRO A 92 6.01 7.25 14.45
CA PRO A 92 6.33 8.67 14.31
C PRO A 92 5.82 9.44 15.54
N SER A 93 6.62 9.48 16.60
CA SER A 93 6.40 10.33 17.77
C SER A 93 6.74 11.76 17.40
N ARG A 94 5.76 12.68 17.45
CA ARG A 94 6.05 14.12 17.46
C ARG A 94 6.60 14.48 18.84
N THR A 95 7.90 14.29 19.07
CA THR A 95 8.63 14.96 20.16
C THR A 95 8.99 16.37 19.72
#